data_AF-A0A958ZHL6-F1
#
_entry.id   AF-A0A958ZHL6-F1
#
_cell.length_a   1.000
_cell.length_b   1.000
_cell.length_c   1.000
_cell.angle_alpha   90.00
_cell.angle_beta   90.00
_cell.angle_gamma   90.00
#
_symmetry.space_group_name_H-M   'P 1'
#
loop_
_entity.id
_entity.type
_entity.pdbx_description
1 polymer ?
#
loop_
_entity_poly.entity_id
_entity_poly.type
_entity_poly.pdbx_seq_one_letter_code
_entity_poly.pdbx_strand_id
1 'polypeptide(L)'
;MNEYFKSIILQKTGADSLFTKEIIQELWSGYGKIMRIGLVNASVESVVVKHVQLPRYKNHPRGWNTDIGHQRKVKSYQVETTWYDRYSKDSTARLPRCLAIETQGDEVLMVLEDLDEAGYSLRKRSVTWEEIRACLAWLAQFHASYLGKVPDGLWEVGTYWHLETRPQELKVLDDRRLKEAASMIDTKLNTCKYQSFVHGDAKLANFCFSKDGK
;
A
#
# COMPACT_ATOMS: atom_id res chain seq x y z
N MET A 1 4.09 -9.00 -17.77
CA MET A 1 5.10 -7.92 -17.72
C MET A 1 5.87 -7.90 -19.03
N ASN A 2 5.92 -6.73 -19.69
CA ASN A 2 6.59 -6.55 -20.98
C ASN A 2 8.12 -6.47 -20.84
N GLU A 3 8.86 -6.50 -21.95
CA GLU A 3 10.33 -6.44 -21.94
C GLU A 3 10.88 -5.11 -21.40
N TYR A 4 10.16 -4.00 -21.58
CA TYR A 4 10.54 -2.71 -21.01
C TYR A 4 10.65 -2.80 -19.48
N PHE A 5 9.60 -3.26 -18.80
CA PHE A 5 9.62 -3.38 -17.33
C PHE A 5 10.63 -4.42 -16.82
N LYS A 6 10.84 -5.51 -17.56
CA LYS A 6 11.93 -6.45 -17.23
C LYS A 6 13.29 -5.75 -17.28
N SER A 7 13.54 -4.95 -18.31
CA SER A 7 14.81 -4.21 -18.45
C SER A 7 15.05 -3.24 -17.29
N ILE A 8 13.99 -2.57 -16.81
CA ILE A 8 14.06 -1.69 -15.64
C ILE A 8 14.46 -2.47 -14.39
N ILE A 9 13.84 -3.64 -14.15
CA ILE A 9 14.18 -4.47 -12.99
C ILE A 9 15.65 -4.87 -13.05
N LEU A 10 16.13 -5.39 -14.19
CA LEU A 10 17.54 -5.77 -14.37
C LEU A 10 18.49 -4.58 -14.14
N GLN A 11 18.19 -3.42 -14.73
CA GLN A 11 19.01 -2.21 -14.57
C GLN A 11 19.08 -1.75 -13.12
N LYS A 12 17.98 -1.82 -12.38
CA LYS A 12 17.88 -1.30 -11.01
C LYS A 12 18.45 -2.26 -9.97
N THR A 13 18.48 -3.56 -10.26
CA THR A 13 19.02 -4.58 -9.36
C THR A 13 20.45 -5.00 -9.71
N GLY A 14 20.90 -4.73 -10.95
CA GLY A 14 22.17 -5.19 -11.49
C GLY A 14 22.18 -6.69 -11.81
N ALA A 15 21.01 -7.35 -11.88
CA ALA A 15 20.91 -8.77 -12.20
C ALA A 15 21.17 -9.04 -13.68
N ASP A 16 21.77 -10.20 -13.98
CA ASP A 16 21.96 -10.66 -15.36
C ASP A 16 20.67 -11.16 -16.00
N SER A 17 19.83 -11.81 -15.19
CA SER A 17 18.52 -12.29 -15.60
C SER A 17 17.55 -12.35 -14.42
N LEU A 18 16.26 -12.47 -14.75
CA LEU A 18 15.19 -12.54 -13.76
C LEU A 18 14.17 -13.62 -14.15
N PHE A 19 13.46 -14.14 -13.15
CA PHE A 19 12.35 -15.07 -13.35
C PHE A 19 11.26 -14.84 -12.31
N THR A 20 10.00 -15.13 -12.66
CA THR A 20 8.92 -15.05 -11.69
C THR A 20 9.01 -16.23 -10.73
N LYS A 21 9.24 -15.95 -9.44
CA LYS A 21 9.33 -16.97 -8.38
C LYS A 21 7.95 -17.36 -7.88
N GLU A 22 7.08 -16.37 -7.63
CA GLU A 22 5.68 -16.59 -7.27
C GLU A 22 4.79 -15.38 -7.55
N ILE A 23 3.49 -15.63 -7.63
CA ILE A 23 2.46 -14.57 -7.61
C ILE A 23 1.97 -14.48 -6.15
N ILE A 24 2.27 -13.37 -5.49
CA ILE A 24 1.86 -13.11 -4.11
C ILE A 24 0.36 -12.82 -4.05
N GLN A 25 -0.11 -11.96 -4.94
CA GLN A 25 -1.51 -11.51 -4.94
C GLN A 25 -1.95 -10.97 -6.30
N GLU A 26 -3.17 -11.31 -6.72
CA GLU A 26 -3.86 -10.65 -7.83
C GLU A 26 -4.46 -9.31 -7.36
N LEU A 27 -4.29 -8.24 -8.13
CA LEU A 27 -4.89 -6.95 -7.85
C LEU A 27 -6.38 -6.94 -8.22
N TRP A 28 -7.11 -5.97 -7.67
CA TRP A 28 -8.56 -5.91 -7.79
C TRP A 28 -9.02 -5.89 -9.24
N SER A 29 -10.08 -6.65 -9.55
CA SER A 29 -10.73 -6.59 -10.87
C SER A 29 -9.77 -6.82 -12.05
N GLY A 30 -8.68 -7.56 -11.85
CA GLY A 30 -7.69 -7.86 -12.89
C GLY A 30 -6.72 -6.71 -13.20
N TYR A 31 -6.54 -5.74 -12.29
CA TYR A 31 -5.68 -4.56 -12.49
C TYR A 31 -4.18 -4.88 -12.39
N GLY A 32 -3.76 -6.12 -12.63
CA GLY A 32 -2.39 -6.58 -12.49
C GLY A 32 -2.14 -7.41 -11.23
N LYS A 33 -0.87 -7.49 -10.80
CA LYS A 33 -0.39 -8.47 -9.82
C LYS A 33 0.72 -7.94 -8.93
N ILE A 34 0.84 -8.51 -7.75
CA ILE A 34 2.04 -8.46 -6.91
C ILE A 34 2.76 -9.79 -7.06
N MET A 35 4.03 -9.74 -7.43
CA MET A 35 4.84 -10.92 -7.76
C MET A 35 6.17 -10.83 -7.05
N ARG A 36 6.72 -11.98 -6.66
CA ARG A 36 8.11 -12.10 -6.28
C ARG A 36 8.93 -12.47 -7.50
N ILE A 37 9.95 -11.67 -7.81
CA ILE A 37 10.86 -11.88 -8.93
C ILE A 37 12.21 -12.32 -8.38
N GLY A 38 12.63 -13.52 -8.75
CA GLY A 38 13.98 -14.02 -8.48
C GLY A 38 14.99 -13.36 -9.43
N LEU A 39 16.17 -13.09 -8.90
CA LEU A 39 17.27 -12.41 -9.59
C LEU A 39 18.49 -13.33 -9.65
N VAL A 40 19.18 -13.34 -10.79
CA VAL A 40 20.41 -14.10 -11.00
C VAL A 40 21.59 -13.14 -11.04
N ASN A 41 22.66 -13.46 -10.30
CA ASN A 41 23.88 -12.65 -10.19
C ASN A 41 23.66 -11.21 -9.70
N ALA A 42 22.72 -11.02 -8.76
CA ALA A 42 22.47 -9.74 -8.10
C ALA A 42 22.90 -9.77 -6.63
N SER A 43 22.96 -8.60 -6.00
CA SER A 43 23.28 -8.45 -4.56
C SER A 43 22.19 -9.00 -3.63
N VAL A 44 20.97 -9.13 -4.14
CA VAL A 44 19.81 -9.72 -3.45
C VAL A 44 19.23 -10.81 -4.33
N GLU A 45 18.70 -11.87 -3.72
CA GLU A 45 18.14 -13.01 -4.47
C GLU A 45 16.80 -12.68 -5.16
N SER A 46 16.13 -11.62 -4.71
CA SER A 46 14.70 -11.46 -4.90
C SER A 46 14.23 -10.01 -4.70
N VAL A 47 13.23 -9.59 -5.48
CA VAL A 47 12.48 -8.34 -5.28
C VAL A 47 10.98 -8.59 -5.38
N VAL A 48 10.19 -7.74 -4.72
CA VAL A 48 8.73 -7.73 -4.88
C VAL A 48 8.33 -6.68 -5.89
N VAL A 49 7.62 -7.10 -6.92
CA VAL A 49 7.15 -6.24 -8.01
C VAL A 49 5.63 -6.12 -7.93
N LYS A 50 5.16 -4.89 -7.78
CA LYS A 50 3.76 -4.54 -8.02
C LYS A 50 3.63 -4.03 -9.44
N HIS A 51 3.02 -4.84 -10.29
CA HIS A 51 2.74 -4.49 -11.68
C HIS A 51 1.25 -4.21 -11.81
N VAL A 52 0.90 -2.94 -11.94
CA VAL A 52 -0.48 -2.46 -12.13
C VAL A 52 -0.75 -2.29 -13.61
N GLN A 53 -1.88 -2.80 -14.07
CA GLN A 53 -2.39 -2.62 -15.42
C GLN A 53 -3.76 -1.94 -15.31
N LEU A 54 -3.83 -0.66 -15.65
CA LEU A 54 -5.09 0.05 -15.66
C LEU A 54 -5.90 -0.46 -16.86
N PRO A 55 -7.14 -0.97 -16.66
CA PRO A 55 -7.91 -1.54 -17.74
C PRO A 55 -8.28 -0.46 -18.75
N ARG A 56 -7.90 -0.69 -20.01
CA ARG A 56 -8.29 0.13 -21.15
C ARG A 56 -9.72 -0.16 -21.63
N TYR A 57 -10.79 -0.13 -20.81
CA TYR A 57 -12.14 -0.34 -21.37
C TYR A 57 -13.31 0.47 -20.78
N LYS A 58 -14.07 1.04 -21.73
CA LYS A 58 -15.26 1.90 -21.61
C LYS A 58 -16.58 1.20 -21.26
N ASN A 59 -16.68 -0.13 -21.18
CA ASN A 59 -17.95 -0.80 -20.92
C ASN A 59 -17.78 -2.15 -20.21
N HIS A 60 -18.31 -2.26 -18.98
CA HIS A 60 -18.38 -3.52 -18.24
C HIS A 60 -19.73 -4.21 -18.53
N PRO A 61 -19.78 -5.52 -18.86
CA PRO A 61 -21.00 -6.22 -19.30
C PRO A 61 -22.10 -6.37 -18.24
N ARG A 62 -21.89 -5.86 -17.02
CA ARG A 62 -22.86 -5.93 -15.90
C ARG A 62 -23.29 -4.55 -15.37
N GLY A 63 -22.91 -3.45 -16.02
CA GLY A 63 -23.37 -2.09 -15.66
C GLY A 63 -22.91 -1.56 -14.29
N TRP A 64 -22.15 -2.33 -13.50
CA TRP A 64 -21.60 -1.93 -12.19
C TRP A 64 -20.34 -1.04 -12.29
N ASN A 65 -20.15 -0.35 -13.42
CA ASN A 65 -19.17 0.72 -13.53
C ASN A 65 -19.87 2.03 -13.13
N THR A 66 -20.05 2.26 -11.85
CA THR A 66 -20.06 3.66 -11.40
C THR A 66 -18.62 4.13 -11.50
N ASP A 67 -18.38 5.13 -12.35
CA ASP A 67 -17.10 5.81 -12.60
C ASP A 67 -16.28 6.04 -11.30
N ILE A 68 -16.98 6.32 -10.20
CA ILE A 68 -16.47 6.51 -8.84
C ILE A 68 -15.57 5.35 -8.35
N GLY A 69 -16.01 4.10 -8.53
CA GLY A 69 -15.26 2.93 -8.03
C GLY A 69 -13.95 2.71 -8.79
N HIS A 70 -13.95 2.96 -10.09
CA HIS A 70 -12.77 2.92 -10.94
C HIS A 70 -11.82 4.08 -10.61
N GLN A 71 -12.31 5.31 -10.60
CA GLN A 71 -11.51 6.49 -10.30
C GLN A 71 -10.85 6.41 -8.93
N ARG A 72 -11.56 5.90 -7.91
CA ARG A 72 -10.98 5.67 -6.58
C ARG A 72 -9.79 4.73 -6.64
N LYS A 73 -9.86 3.64 -7.41
CA LYS A 73 -8.74 2.68 -7.57
C LYS A 73 -7.56 3.32 -8.27
N VAL A 74 -7.80 4.06 -9.37
CA VAL A 74 -6.75 4.79 -10.08
C VAL A 74 -6.05 5.76 -9.12
N LYS A 75 -6.83 6.54 -8.36
CA LYS A 75 -6.27 7.46 -7.36
C LYS A 75 -5.50 6.72 -6.26
N SER A 76 -5.95 5.55 -5.80
CA SER A 76 -5.18 4.73 -4.85
C SER A 76 -3.80 4.37 -5.37
N TYR A 77 -3.68 3.94 -6.63
CA TYR A 77 -2.38 3.64 -7.23
C TYR A 77 -1.50 4.89 -7.39
N GLN A 78 -2.08 6.03 -7.77
CA GLN A 78 -1.35 7.30 -7.85
C GLN A 78 -0.82 7.73 -6.47
N VAL A 79 -1.64 7.61 -5.43
CA VAL A 79 -1.25 7.95 -4.06
C VAL A 79 -0.15 7.03 -3.54
N GLU A 80 -0.26 5.72 -3.76
CA GLU A 80 0.78 4.76 -3.36
C GLU A 80 2.10 4.97 -4.12
N THR A 81 2.02 5.27 -5.41
CA THR A 81 3.19 5.61 -6.22
C THR A 81 3.88 6.86 -5.67
N THR A 82 3.10 7.91 -5.39
CA THR A 82 3.60 9.16 -4.80
C THR A 82 4.20 8.94 -3.41
N TRP A 83 3.60 8.05 -2.61
CA TRP A 83 4.11 7.66 -1.31
C TRP A 83 5.54 7.10 -1.40
N TYR A 84 5.76 6.11 -2.26
CA TYR A 84 7.08 5.49 -2.41
C TYR A 84 8.10 6.39 -3.12
N ASP A 85 7.65 7.24 -4.05
CA ASP A 85 8.51 8.20 -4.76
C ASP A 85 9.05 9.29 -3.82
N ARG A 86 8.17 9.89 -3.01
CA ARG A 86 8.48 11.13 -2.30
C ARG A 86 8.71 10.94 -0.81
N TYR A 87 7.96 10.05 -0.16
CA TYR A 87 7.83 10.05 1.30
C TYR A 87 8.49 8.86 1.97
N SER A 88 8.40 7.65 1.41
CA SER A 88 8.79 6.42 2.12
C SER A 88 10.23 6.42 2.63
N LYS A 89 11.14 7.10 1.91
CA LYS A 89 12.56 7.24 2.28
C LYS A 89 12.80 8.06 3.55
N ASP A 90 11.86 8.93 3.91
CA ASP A 90 11.96 9.79 5.10
C ASP A 90 11.35 9.12 6.34
N SER A 91 10.76 7.93 6.18
CA SER A 91 10.21 7.16 7.29
C SER A 91 11.33 6.65 8.19
N THR A 92 11.22 6.93 9.49
CA THR A 92 12.05 6.26 10.49
C THR A 92 11.56 4.84 10.79
N ALA A 93 10.27 4.57 10.58
CA ALA A 93 9.72 3.22 10.65
C ALA A 93 10.17 2.39 9.44
N ARG A 94 10.43 1.10 9.69
CA ARG A 94 10.88 0.16 8.66
C ARG A 94 9.80 -0.04 7.59
N LEU A 95 10.11 0.37 6.36
CA LEU A 95 9.29 0.16 5.16
C LEU A 95 10.13 -0.52 4.08
N PRO A 96 9.54 -1.32 3.18
CA PRO A 96 10.31 -1.86 2.05
C PRO A 96 10.90 -0.70 1.23
N ARG A 97 12.20 -0.80 0.91
CA ARG A 97 12.83 0.22 0.06
C ARG A 97 12.22 0.18 -1.33
N CYS A 98 11.92 1.35 -1.88
CA CYS A 98 11.54 1.46 -3.27
C CYS A 98 12.80 1.56 -4.13
N LEU A 99 12.98 0.60 -5.05
CA LEU A 99 14.11 0.56 -5.96
C LEU A 99 13.80 1.29 -7.28
N ALA A 100 12.56 1.18 -7.73
CA ALA A 100 12.13 1.78 -8.99
C ALA A 100 10.62 2.00 -9.01
N ILE A 101 10.22 3.08 -9.68
CA ILE A 101 8.85 3.36 -10.08
C ILE A 101 8.91 3.73 -11.55
N GLU A 102 8.14 3.03 -12.38
CA GLU A 102 8.08 3.30 -13.82
C GLU A 102 6.65 3.27 -14.30
N THR A 103 6.33 4.17 -15.22
CA THR A 103 5.01 4.23 -15.87
C THR A 103 5.20 4.14 -17.36
N GLN A 104 4.50 3.21 -18.01
CA GLN A 104 4.49 3.07 -19.45
C GLN A 104 3.07 2.89 -19.95
N GLY A 105 2.53 3.91 -20.62
CA GLY A 105 1.13 3.94 -21.03
C GLY A 105 0.20 3.83 -19.81
N ASP A 106 -0.61 2.78 -19.78
CA ASP A 106 -1.60 2.51 -18.72
C ASP A 106 -1.09 1.51 -17.67
N GLU A 107 0.21 1.24 -17.68
CA GLU A 107 0.85 0.31 -16.76
C GLU A 107 1.80 1.06 -15.81
N VAL A 108 1.76 0.68 -14.53
CA VAL A 108 2.65 1.19 -13.49
C VAL A 108 3.41 0.01 -12.88
N LEU A 109 4.72 0.15 -12.78
CA LEU A 109 5.61 -0.80 -12.14
C LEU A 109 6.18 -0.15 -10.89
N MET A 110 6.03 -0.81 -9.73
CA MET A 110 6.82 -0.51 -8.54
C MET A 110 7.67 -1.72 -8.18
N VAL A 111 8.97 -1.50 -8.05
CA VAL A 111 9.95 -2.50 -7.63
C VAL A 111 10.34 -2.19 -6.19
N LEU A 112 10.01 -3.11 -5.28
CA LEU A 112 10.20 -2.98 -3.85
C LEU A 112 11.16 -4.06 -3.34
N GLU A 113 11.90 -3.73 -2.29
CA GLU A 113 12.70 -4.67 -1.52
C GLU A 113 11.83 -5.84 -1.06
N ASP A 114 12.34 -7.07 -1.21
CA ASP A 114 11.67 -8.25 -0.68
C ASP A 114 11.89 -8.34 0.83
N LEU A 115 10.84 -8.10 1.60
CA LEU A 115 10.91 -8.16 3.05
C LEU A 115 11.22 -9.57 3.57
N ASP A 116 10.97 -10.64 2.80
CA ASP A 116 11.35 -12.00 3.19
C ASP A 116 12.87 -12.14 3.23
N GLU A 117 13.53 -11.64 2.19
CA GLU A 117 14.99 -11.62 2.05
C GLU A 117 15.61 -10.67 3.08
N ALA A 118 14.96 -9.54 3.34
CA ALA A 118 15.37 -8.60 4.39
C ALA A 118 15.12 -9.09 5.83
N GLY A 119 14.67 -10.33 6.03
CA GLY A 119 14.55 -10.98 7.34
C GLY A 119 13.17 -10.95 7.99
N TYR A 120 12.15 -10.41 7.34
CA TYR A 120 10.76 -10.30 7.81
C TYR A 120 9.83 -11.28 7.07
N SER A 121 10.20 -12.57 7.04
CA SER A 121 9.48 -13.58 6.26
C SER A 121 8.18 -14.09 6.89
N LEU A 122 7.88 -13.77 8.16
CA LEU A 122 6.74 -14.35 8.87
C LEU A 122 5.46 -13.51 8.76
N ARG A 123 4.36 -14.15 8.36
CA ARG A 123 3.02 -13.56 8.23
C ARG A 123 2.11 -14.22 9.26
N LYS A 124 1.92 -13.54 10.38
CA LYS A 124 1.24 -14.09 11.55
C LYS A 124 -0.28 -13.90 11.46
N ARG A 125 -1.04 -14.89 11.91
CA ARG A 125 -2.51 -14.82 12.06
C ARG A 125 -2.94 -14.52 13.49
N SER A 126 -2.06 -14.79 14.45
CA SER A 126 -2.20 -14.46 15.86
C SER A 126 -0.84 -13.96 16.35
N VAL A 127 -0.87 -13.05 17.32
CA VAL A 127 0.33 -12.39 17.84
C VAL A 127 0.35 -12.40 19.36
N THR A 128 1.55 -12.40 19.92
CA THR A 128 1.78 -12.21 21.36
C THR A 128 1.65 -10.74 21.75
N TRP A 129 1.64 -10.45 23.05
CA TRP A 129 1.66 -9.06 23.53
C TRP A 129 2.96 -8.33 23.18
N GLU A 130 4.09 -9.04 23.15
CA GLU A 130 5.37 -8.54 22.69
C GLU A 130 5.30 -8.07 21.23
N GLU A 131 4.68 -8.87 20.36
CA GLU A 131 4.51 -8.56 18.94
C GLU A 131 3.50 -7.43 18.70
N ILE A 132 2.43 -7.37 19.49
CA ILE A 132 1.50 -6.22 19.48
C ILE A 132 2.26 -4.94 19.83
N ARG A 133 3.12 -4.98 20.86
CA ARG A 133 3.97 -3.83 21.23
C ARG A 133 4.93 -3.45 20.09
N ALA A 134 5.48 -4.42 19.36
CA ALA A 134 6.31 -4.14 18.19
C ALA A 134 5.52 -3.43 17.08
N CYS A 135 4.32 -3.89 16.74
CA CYS A 135 3.45 -3.22 15.76
C CYS A 135 3.07 -1.79 16.20
N LEU A 136 2.75 -1.59 17.48
CA LEU A 136 2.43 -0.27 18.03
C LEU A 136 3.64 0.66 18.03
N ALA A 137 4.83 0.15 18.34
CA ALA A 137 6.08 0.90 18.25
C ALA A 137 6.38 1.33 16.81
N TRP A 138 6.17 0.43 15.84
CA TRP A 138 6.27 0.73 14.41
C TRP A 138 5.30 1.85 14.01
N LEU A 139 4.03 1.77 14.43
CA LEU A 139 3.02 2.81 14.15
C LEU A 139 3.41 4.16 14.77
N ALA A 140 3.93 4.15 16.00
CA ALA A 140 4.40 5.36 16.66
C ALA A 140 5.58 6.01 15.90
N GLN A 141 6.57 5.21 15.47
CA GLN A 141 7.68 5.70 14.65
C GLN A 141 7.20 6.24 13.30
N PHE A 142 6.26 5.54 12.66
CA PHE A 142 5.67 5.97 11.40
C PHE A 142 5.00 7.33 11.56
N HIS A 143 4.10 7.47 12.55
CA HIS A 143 3.42 8.75 12.81
C HIS A 143 4.40 9.86 13.20
N ALA A 144 5.42 9.56 14.01
CA ALA A 144 6.43 10.55 14.38
C ALA A 144 7.18 11.13 13.16
N SER A 145 7.39 10.32 12.11
CA SER A 145 8.11 10.72 10.89
C SER A 145 7.39 11.79 10.07
N TYR A 146 6.06 11.91 10.23
CA TYR A 146 5.20 12.80 9.43
C TYR A 146 4.30 13.69 10.29
N LEU A 147 4.55 13.77 11.60
CA LEU A 147 3.78 14.61 12.50
C LEU A 147 3.84 16.08 12.06
N GLY A 148 2.68 16.70 11.87
CA GLY A 148 2.53 18.07 11.41
C GLY A 148 2.84 18.30 9.93
N LYS A 149 3.11 17.25 9.14
CA LYS A 149 3.33 17.40 7.70
C LYS A 149 2.01 17.50 6.95
N VAL A 150 1.98 18.35 5.93
CA VAL A 150 0.85 18.49 5.01
C VAL A 150 1.05 17.49 3.85
N PRO A 151 0.06 16.65 3.52
CA PRO A 151 0.18 15.72 2.41
C PRO A 151 0.14 16.45 1.06
N ASP A 152 1.17 16.25 0.23
CA ASP A 152 1.15 16.64 -1.18
C ASP A 152 1.13 15.38 -2.07
N GLY A 153 0.11 15.26 -2.91
CA GLY A 153 -0.12 14.11 -3.79
C GLY A 153 -0.59 12.82 -3.09
N LEU A 154 -0.78 12.84 -1.76
CA LEU A 154 -1.43 11.77 -1.00
C LEU A 154 -2.93 12.04 -0.82
N TRP A 155 -3.63 11.17 -0.09
CA TRP A 155 -4.97 11.49 0.41
C TRP A 155 -4.88 12.51 1.55
N GLU A 156 -5.72 13.54 1.51
CA GLU A 156 -5.81 14.54 2.58
C GLU A 156 -6.34 13.93 3.89
N VAL A 157 -7.39 13.10 3.76
CA VAL A 157 -8.01 12.39 4.89
C VAL A 157 -7.80 10.89 4.71
N GLY A 158 -7.08 10.30 5.67
CA GLY A 158 -6.79 8.86 5.70
C GLY A 158 -7.75 8.05 6.56
N THR A 159 -7.53 6.73 6.58
CA THR A 159 -8.29 5.72 7.34
C THR A 159 -9.74 5.49 6.88
N TYR A 160 -10.39 4.47 7.45
CA TYR A 160 -11.80 4.17 7.22
C TYR A 160 -12.76 5.21 7.82
N TRP A 161 -12.26 6.18 8.58
CA TRP A 161 -13.06 7.24 9.19
C TRP A 161 -13.29 8.45 8.28
N HIS A 162 -12.78 8.45 7.05
CA HIS A 162 -13.11 9.48 6.06
C HIS A 162 -14.58 9.35 5.63
N LEU A 163 -15.47 10.00 6.39
CA LEU A 163 -16.91 9.76 6.33
C LEU A 163 -17.51 10.17 4.98
N GLU A 164 -16.99 11.22 4.35
CA GLU A 164 -17.44 11.71 3.04
C GLU A 164 -17.34 10.65 1.94
N THR A 165 -16.44 9.67 2.07
CA THR A 165 -16.28 8.58 1.08
C THR A 165 -17.24 7.41 1.30
N ARG A 166 -18.06 7.45 2.36
CA ARG A 166 -18.92 6.33 2.81
C ARG A 166 -20.39 6.71 3.08
N PRO A 167 -21.04 7.58 2.28
CA PRO A 167 -22.40 8.03 2.56
C PRO A 167 -23.43 6.90 2.42
N GLN A 168 -23.20 5.92 1.53
CA GLN A 168 -24.08 4.78 1.37
C GLN A 168 -23.98 3.84 2.58
N GLU A 169 -22.76 3.53 3.04
CA GLU A 169 -22.52 2.69 4.21
C GLU A 169 -23.11 3.32 5.48
N LEU A 170 -22.94 4.64 5.67
CA LEU A 170 -23.58 5.35 6.79
C LEU A 170 -25.11 5.27 6.72
N LYS A 171 -25.70 5.39 5.52
CA LYS A 171 -27.16 5.36 5.34
C LYS A 171 -27.76 4.01 5.75
N VAL A 172 -27.07 2.90 5.49
CA VAL A 172 -27.54 1.54 5.81
C VAL A 172 -27.05 1.01 7.16
N LEU A 173 -26.27 1.80 7.90
CA LEU A 173 -25.79 1.42 9.23
C LEU A 173 -26.97 1.27 10.22
N ASP A 174 -27.13 0.07 10.77
CA ASP A 174 -28.19 -0.26 11.74
C ASP A 174 -27.89 0.25 13.16
N ASP A 175 -26.61 0.40 13.50
CA ASP A 175 -26.20 0.96 14.79
C ASP A 175 -26.51 2.47 14.84
N ARG A 176 -27.66 2.79 15.43
CA ARG A 176 -28.14 4.17 15.57
C ARG A 176 -27.18 5.05 16.36
N ARG A 177 -26.58 4.53 17.43
CA ARG A 177 -25.66 5.30 18.29
C ARG A 177 -24.41 5.69 17.49
N LEU A 178 -23.83 4.73 16.77
CA LEU A 178 -22.67 4.99 15.92
C LEU A 178 -23.02 5.93 14.77
N LYS A 179 -24.18 5.76 14.14
CA LYS A 179 -24.65 6.61 13.03
C LYS A 179 -24.84 8.06 13.46
N GLU A 180 -25.43 8.29 14.63
CA GLU A 180 -25.61 9.63 15.20
C GLU A 180 -24.26 10.26 15.60
N ALA A 181 -23.31 9.46 16.10
CA ALA A 181 -21.98 9.92 16.49
C ALA A 181 -21.02 10.12 15.30
N ALA A 182 -21.30 9.56 14.12
CA ALA A 182 -20.35 9.47 13.01
C ALA A 182 -19.78 10.84 12.59
N SER A 183 -20.63 11.85 12.37
CA SER A 183 -20.18 13.20 12.00
C SER A 183 -19.38 13.89 13.11
N MET A 184 -19.70 13.61 14.37
CA MET A 184 -18.92 14.14 15.50
C MET A 184 -17.54 13.50 15.59
N ILE A 185 -17.43 12.20 15.37
CA ILE A 185 -16.17 11.47 15.33
C ILE A 185 -15.31 11.98 14.17
N ASP A 186 -15.88 12.07 12.97
CA ASP A 186 -15.19 12.59 11.78
C ASP A 186 -14.66 14.01 12.03
N THR A 187 -15.50 14.91 12.53
CA THR A 187 -15.09 16.28 12.90
C THR A 187 -13.94 16.25 13.91
N LYS A 188 -14.05 15.44 14.97
CA LYS A 188 -13.04 15.37 16.02
C LYS A 188 -11.68 14.89 15.50
N LEU A 189 -11.68 13.93 14.58
CA LEU A 189 -10.46 13.42 13.94
C LEU A 189 -9.87 14.46 12.98
N ASN A 190 -10.70 15.09 12.15
CA ASN A 190 -10.26 16.12 11.19
C ASN A 190 -9.75 17.41 11.87
N THR A 191 -10.25 17.75 13.07
CA THR A 191 -9.81 18.92 13.82
C THR A 191 -8.84 18.59 14.96
N CYS A 192 -8.23 17.40 14.96
CA CYS A 192 -7.28 17.06 16.01
C CYS A 192 -6.02 17.95 15.92
N LYS A 193 -5.46 18.33 17.09
CA LYS A 193 -4.27 19.21 17.15
C LYS A 193 -3.05 18.59 16.47
N TYR A 194 -2.92 17.27 16.56
CA TYR A 194 -1.75 16.53 16.10
C TYR A 194 -2.16 15.65 14.92
N GLN A 195 -1.96 16.17 13.72
CA GLN A 195 -2.16 15.43 12.47
C GLN A 195 -0.84 14.83 12.00
N SER A 196 -0.91 13.66 11.40
CA SER A 196 0.23 12.96 10.80
C SER A 196 -0.29 12.14 9.63
N PHE A 197 0.62 11.74 8.74
CA PHE A 197 0.31 10.66 7.80
C PHE A 197 0.05 9.37 8.58
N VAL A 198 -0.86 8.56 8.05
CA VAL A 198 -1.28 7.28 8.62
C VAL A 198 -1.14 6.20 7.56
N HIS A 199 -0.83 4.97 7.96
CA HIS A 199 -0.83 3.83 7.02
C HIS A 199 -2.20 3.63 6.36
N GLY A 200 -3.29 3.92 7.09
CA GLY A 200 -4.66 3.86 6.58
C GLY A 200 -5.31 2.47 6.54
N ASP A 201 -4.54 1.39 6.71
CA ASP A 201 -5.00 -0.01 6.74
C ASP A 201 -4.03 -0.87 7.60
N ALA A 202 -3.70 -0.42 8.81
CA ALA A 202 -2.73 -1.09 9.70
C ALA A 202 -3.32 -2.34 10.39
N LYS A 203 -3.74 -3.33 9.59
CA LYS A 203 -4.20 -4.64 10.07
C LYS A 203 -3.04 -5.63 10.14
N LEU A 204 -3.17 -6.66 10.98
CA LEU A 204 -2.13 -7.68 11.18
C LEU A 204 -1.61 -8.30 9.88
N ALA A 205 -2.49 -8.49 8.88
CA ALA A 205 -2.12 -9.04 7.58
C ALA A 205 -1.13 -8.16 6.77
N ASN A 206 -1.00 -6.89 7.12
CA ASN A 206 -0.07 -5.94 6.48
C ASN A 206 1.25 -5.79 7.25
N PHE A 207 1.44 -6.53 8.35
CA PHE A 207 2.72 -6.60 9.07
C PHE A 207 3.50 -7.86 8.69
N CYS A 208 4.80 -7.67 8.46
CA CYS A 208 5.76 -8.74 8.21
C CYS A 208 6.68 -8.82 9.43
N PHE A 209 6.87 -10.00 9.99
CA PHE A 209 7.64 -10.19 11.22
C PHE A 209 8.94 -10.93 10.94
N SER A 210 9.97 -10.56 11.69
CA SER A 210 11.19 -11.36 11.81
C SER A 210 10.97 -12.60 12.70
N LYS A 211 11.95 -13.51 12.71
CA LYS A 211 11.89 -14.72 13.56
C LYS A 211 11.82 -14.41 15.06
N ASP A 212 12.37 -13.28 15.49
CA ASP A 212 12.28 -12.77 16.87
C ASP A 212 11.02 -11.94 17.14
N GLY A 213 10.09 -11.84 16.18
CA GLY A 213 8.78 -11.23 16.36
C GLY A 213 8.76 -9.70 16.31
N LYS A 214 9.76 -9.09 15.67
CA LYS A 214 9.82 -7.63 15.45
C LYS A 214 9.26 -7.24 14.09
#